data_AF-A0A955WY20-F1
#
_entry.id   AF-A0A955WY20-F1
#
_cell.length_a   1.000
_cell.length_b   1.000
_cell.length_c   1.000
_cell.angle_alpha   90.00
_cell.angle_beta   90.00
_cell.angle_gamma   90.00
#
_symmetry.space_group_name_H-M   'P 1'
#
loop_
_entity.id
_entity.type
_entity.pdbx_description
1 polymer ?
#
loop_
_entity_poly.entity_id
_entity_poly.type
_entity_poly.pdbx_seq_one_letter_code
_entity_poly.pdbx_strand_id
1 'polypeptide(L)'
;MNDKTIRWVGRLTLVLGAAGAAGAWFWRGWPAVGGVAVGALLFYGNLLVLQALGRKLLLEAEGPKRGTVGLMLVKFLLLIGVIFAITRFVPLDVLAFMGGVSAGVLAILLASLIGPPQVQVDEDGTGGGAAGME
;
A
#
# COMPACT_ATOMS: atom_id res chain seq x y z
N MET A 1 -11.13 -7.37 1.84
CA MET A 1 -9.82 -7.65 1.21
C MET A 1 -8.93 -8.27 2.28
N ASN A 2 -8.43 -9.49 2.07
CA ASN A 2 -7.66 -10.22 3.09
C ASN A 2 -6.38 -9.44 3.44
N ASP A 3 -6.01 -9.40 4.72
CA ASP A 3 -4.79 -8.73 5.20
C ASP A 3 -3.50 -9.25 4.56
N LYS A 4 -3.55 -10.48 4.04
CA LYS A 4 -2.49 -11.11 3.26
C LYS A 4 -2.32 -10.39 1.90
N THR A 5 -3.41 -10.08 1.20
CA THR A 5 -3.38 -9.37 -0.10
C THR A 5 -2.78 -7.98 0.04
N ILE A 6 -3.14 -7.24 1.09
CA ILE A 6 -2.62 -5.87 1.30
C ILE A 6 -1.13 -5.88 1.62
N ARG A 7 -0.66 -6.82 2.46
CA ARG A 7 0.77 -7.01 2.70
C ARG A 7 1.51 -7.42 1.43
N TRP A 8 0.88 -8.22 0.56
CA TRP A 8 1.45 -8.65 -0.71
C TRP A 8 1.58 -7.48 -1.71
N VAL A 9 0.52 -6.68 -1.89
CA VAL A 9 0.54 -5.43 -2.68
C VAL A 9 1.60 -4.46 -2.15
N GLY A 10 1.70 -4.34 -0.82
CA GLY A 10 2.70 -3.52 -0.16
C GLY A 10 4.13 -3.95 -0.48
N ARG A 11 4.43 -5.24 -0.36
CA ARG A 11 5.72 -5.81 -0.73
C ARG A 11 6.03 -5.60 -2.22
N LEU A 12 5.06 -5.86 -3.10
CA LEU A 12 5.23 -5.59 -4.53
C LEU A 12 5.53 -4.13 -4.83
N THR A 13 4.84 -3.20 -4.14
CA THR A 13 5.08 -1.76 -4.30
C THR A 13 6.50 -1.38 -3.89
N LEU A 14 7.00 -1.94 -2.77
CA LEU A 14 8.37 -1.71 -2.32
C LEU A 14 9.41 -2.35 -3.25
N VAL A 15 9.15 -3.56 -3.76
CA VAL A 15 10.04 -4.24 -4.71
C VAL A 15 10.10 -3.49 -6.03
N LEU A 16 8.95 -3.11 -6.60
CA LEU A 16 8.89 -2.33 -7.83
C LEU A 16 9.47 -0.93 -7.65
N GLY A 17 9.23 -0.30 -6.50
CA GLY A 17 9.85 0.98 -6.14
C GLY A 17 11.37 0.87 -6.03
N ALA A 18 11.89 -0.17 -5.39
CA ALA A 18 13.33 -0.42 -5.28
C ALA A 18 13.97 -0.74 -6.64
N ALA A 19 13.31 -1.55 -7.48
CA ALA A 19 13.75 -1.84 -8.84
C ALA A 19 13.75 -0.58 -9.71
N GLY A 20 12.71 0.25 -9.60
CA GLY A 20 12.63 1.54 -10.28
C GLY A 20 13.69 2.53 -9.81
N ALA A 21 13.98 2.56 -8.50
CA ALA A 21 15.01 3.40 -7.91
C ALA A 21 16.41 2.96 -8.36
N ALA A 22 16.67 1.64 -8.40
CA ALA A 22 17.90 1.08 -8.94
C ALA A 22 18.04 1.41 -10.44
N GLY A 23 16.98 1.29 -11.24
CA GLY A 23 17.00 1.70 -12.65
C GLY A 23 17.26 3.20 -12.84
N ALA A 24 16.64 4.04 -12.02
CA ALA A 24 16.82 5.48 -12.04
C ALA A 24 18.26 5.90 -11.66
N TRP A 25 18.90 5.15 -10.75
CA TRP A 25 20.29 5.36 -10.36
C TRP A 25 21.23 5.29 -11.56
N PHE A 26 21.04 4.31 -12.45
CA PHE A 26 21.89 4.13 -13.63
C PHE A 26 21.71 5.21 -14.70
N TRP A 27 20.56 5.89 -14.75
CA TRP A 27 20.21 6.77 -15.88
C TRP A 27 20.21 8.26 -15.56
N ARG A 28 19.86 8.67 -14.34
CA ARG A 28 19.42 10.05 -14.07
C ARG A 28 19.92 10.64 -12.75
N GLY A 29 20.71 9.87 -11.98
CA GLY A 29 21.37 10.32 -10.75
C GLY A 29 20.46 10.41 -9.52
N TRP A 30 21.02 10.93 -8.42
CA TRP A 30 20.38 11.00 -7.09
C TRP A 30 18.97 11.63 -7.04
N PRO A 31 18.66 12.72 -7.77
CA PRO A 31 17.33 13.35 -7.71
C PRO A 31 16.20 12.44 -8.20
N ALA A 32 16.49 11.56 -9.18
CA ALA A 32 15.50 10.63 -9.71
C ALA A 32 15.29 9.44 -8.76
N VAL A 33 16.36 8.95 -8.12
CA VAL A 33 16.26 7.89 -7.11
C VAL A 33 15.44 8.35 -5.91
N GLY A 34 15.69 9.57 -5.42
CA GLY A 34 14.88 10.20 -4.38
C GLY A 34 13.42 10.33 -4.80
N GLY A 35 13.16 10.74 -6.05
CA GLY A 35 11.81 10.85 -6.60
C GLY A 35 11.06 9.52 -6.55
N VAL A 36 11.63 8.47 -7.13
CA VAL A 36 11.01 7.13 -7.16
C VAL A 36 10.78 6.59 -5.75
N ALA A 37 11.78 6.69 -4.87
CA ALA A 37 11.69 6.19 -3.50
C ALA A 37 10.58 6.91 -2.72
N VAL A 38 10.55 8.24 -2.76
CA VAL A 38 9.53 9.04 -2.07
C VAL A 38 8.14 8.79 -2.65
N GLY A 39 8.00 8.67 -3.97
CA GLY A 39 6.74 8.34 -4.63
C GLY A 39 6.20 6.97 -4.21
N ALA A 40 7.06 5.94 -4.20
CA ALA A 40 6.68 4.59 -3.78
C ALA A 40 6.33 4.53 -2.29
N LEU A 41 7.09 5.22 -1.44
CA LEU A 41 6.84 5.27 0.01
C LEU A 41 5.52 5.98 0.33
N LEU A 42 5.25 7.09 -0.35
CA LEU A 42 4.03 7.88 -0.16
C LEU A 42 2.80 7.09 -0.61
N PHE A 43 2.90 6.34 -1.71
CA PHE A 43 1.85 5.42 -2.13
C PHE A 43 1.62 4.29 -1.13
N TYR A 44 2.70 3.68 -0.63
CA TYR A 44 2.61 2.62 0.38
C TYR A 44 1.96 3.13 1.68
N GLY A 45 2.38 4.29 2.18
CA GLY A 45 1.76 4.94 3.33
C GLY A 45 0.28 5.26 3.09
N ASN A 46 -0.06 5.75 1.89
CA ASN A 46 -1.44 6.01 1.51
C ASN A 46 -2.31 4.74 1.55
N LEU A 47 -1.78 3.59 1.10
CA LEU A 47 -2.45 2.28 1.16
C LEU A 47 -2.72 1.83 2.60
N LEU A 48 -1.75 1.97 3.50
CA LEU A 48 -1.92 1.61 4.92
C LEU A 48 -3.05 2.41 5.57
N VAL A 49 -3.11 3.72 5.30
CA VAL A 49 -4.19 4.58 5.81
C VAL A 49 -5.54 4.20 5.19
N LEU A 50 -5.57 3.86 3.89
CA LEU A 50 -6.77 3.34 3.23
C LEU A 50 -7.25 2.04 3.87
N GLN A 51 -6.34 1.14 4.25
CA GLN A 51 -6.68 -0.09 4.98
C GLN A 51 -7.28 0.20 6.36
N ALA A 52 -6.66 1.11 7.12
CA ALA A 52 -7.15 1.50 8.44
C ALA A 52 -8.56 2.12 8.35
N LEU A 53 -8.79 3.01 7.38
CA LEU A 53 -10.09 3.62 7.12
C LEU A 53 -11.12 2.61 6.60
N GLY A 54 -10.70 1.70 5.71
CA GLY A 54 -11.55 0.64 5.19
C GLY A 54 -12.02 -0.32 6.29
N ARG A 55 -11.14 -0.67 7.23
CA ARG A 55 -11.51 -1.43 8.44
C ARG A 55 -12.49 -0.67 9.31
N LYS A 56 -12.26 0.63 9.56
CA LYS A 56 -13.22 1.47 10.30
C LYS A 56 -14.59 1.52 9.63
N LEU A 57 -14.62 1.71 8.30
CA LEU A 57 -15.86 1.72 7.51
C LEU A 57 -16.63 0.40 7.56
N LEU A 58 -15.92 -0.73 7.59
CA LEU A 58 -16.53 -2.06 7.70
C LEU A 58 -17.08 -2.33 9.11
N LEU A 59 -16.45 -1.79 10.15
CA LEU A 59 -16.91 -1.90 11.53
C LEU A 59 -18.08 -0.94 11.85
N GLU A 60 -18.15 0.20 11.16
CA GLU A 60 -19.23 1.19 11.27
C GLU A 60 -20.45 0.86 10.39
N ALA A 61 -20.58 -0.38 9.90
CA ALA A 61 -21.59 -0.78 8.93
C ALA A 61 -23.06 -0.55 9.39
N GLU A 62 -23.30 -0.31 10.68
CA GLU A 62 -24.64 -0.13 11.25
C GLU A 62 -25.02 1.35 11.53
N GLY A 63 -24.15 2.34 11.26
CA GLY A 63 -24.39 3.75 11.59
C GLY A 63 -24.21 4.78 10.45
N PRO A 64 -24.62 6.05 10.65
CA PRO A 64 -24.49 7.12 9.65
C PRO A 64 -23.01 7.46 9.37
N LYS A 65 -22.55 7.12 8.16
CA LYS A 65 -21.15 7.17 7.68
C LYS A 65 -20.54 8.58 7.51
N ARG A 66 -21.15 9.63 8.05
CA ARG A 66 -20.77 11.04 7.80
C ARG A 66 -19.37 11.37 8.34
N GLY A 67 -18.99 10.84 9.51
CA GLY A 67 -17.67 11.08 10.10
C GLY A 67 -16.52 10.53 9.25
N THR A 68 -16.74 9.38 8.62
CA THR A 68 -15.68 8.63 7.92
C THR A 68 -15.43 9.15 6.52
N VAL A 69 -16.48 9.67 5.87
CA VAL A 69 -16.34 10.46 4.63
C VAL A 69 -15.55 11.75 4.89
N GLY A 70 -15.82 12.45 5.98
CA GLY A 70 -15.06 13.64 6.38
C GLY A 70 -13.57 13.32 6.60
N LEU A 71 -13.27 12.21 7.28
CA LEU A 71 -11.90 11.77 7.51
C LEU A 71 -11.16 11.40 6.22
N MET A 72 -11.85 10.80 5.24
CA MET A 72 -11.28 10.57 3.91
C MET A 72 -10.94 11.87 3.18
N LEU A 73 -11.82 12.87 3.26
CA LEU A 73 -11.61 14.15 2.59
C LEU A 73 -10.42 14.91 3.19
N VAL A 74 -10.31 14.94 4.52
CA VAL A 74 -9.15 15.50 5.23
C VAL A 74 -7.86 14.77 4.85
N LYS A 75 -7.89 13.42 4.78
CA LYS A 75 -6.75 12.64 4.32
C LYS A 75 -6.31 13.05 2.90
N PHE A 76 -7.25 13.19 1.97
CA PHE A 76 -6.92 13.58 0.60
C PHE A 76 -6.31 14.98 0.53
N LEU A 77 -6.85 15.95 1.27
CA LEU A 77 -6.28 17.29 1.36
C LEU A 77 -4.86 17.26 1.94
N LEU A 78 -4.64 16.47 2.99
CA LEU A 78 -3.33 16.32 3.61
C LEU A 78 -2.34 15.63 2.65
N LEU A 79 -2.77 14.61 1.90
CA LEU A 79 -1.96 13.95 0.89
C LEU A 79 -1.55 14.93 -0.23
N ILE A 80 -2.49 15.73 -0.72
CA ILE A 80 -2.22 16.77 -1.73
C ILE A 80 -1.21 17.80 -1.18
N GLY A 81 -1.40 18.24 0.07
CA GLY A 81 -0.49 19.16 0.74
C GLY A 81 0.93 18.59 0.88
N VAL A 82 1.06 17.32 1.25
CA VAL A 82 2.35 16.63 1.34
C VAL A 82 3.01 16.49 -0.03
N ILE A 83 2.25 16.10 -1.06
CA ILE A 83 2.77 16.00 -2.44
C ILE A 83 3.27 17.38 -2.91
N PHE A 84 2.48 18.44 -2.69
CA PHE A 84 2.87 19.80 -3.05
C PHE A 84 4.12 20.26 -2.28
N ALA A 85 4.21 19.99 -0.98
CA ALA A 85 5.39 20.33 -0.20
C ALA A 85 6.63 19.59 -0.72
N ILE A 86 6.52 18.29 -1.01
CA ILE A 86 7.63 17.49 -1.52
C ILE A 86 8.09 18.01 -2.88
N THR A 87 7.17 18.25 -3.82
CA THR A 87 7.54 18.72 -5.17
C THR A 87 8.03 20.16 -5.18
N ARG A 88 7.63 20.99 -4.21
CA ARG A 88 8.02 22.40 -4.15
C ARG A 88 9.32 22.65 -3.38
N PHE A 89 9.58 21.88 -2.32
CA PHE A 89 10.71 22.10 -1.41
C PHE A 89 11.86 21.13 -1.62
N VAL A 90 11.63 19.95 -2.18
CA VAL A 90 12.68 18.97 -2.44
C VAL A 90 13.02 19.00 -3.94
N PRO A 91 14.31 19.12 -4.33
CA PRO A 91 14.72 19.09 -5.73
C PRO A 91 14.65 17.66 -6.30
N LEU A 92 13.45 17.08 -6.31
CA LEU A 92 13.18 15.76 -6.87
C LEU A 92 12.76 15.89 -8.34
N ASP A 93 13.14 14.90 -9.15
CA ASP A 93 12.59 14.77 -10.49
C ASP A 93 11.11 14.34 -10.39
N VAL A 94 10.20 15.24 -10.78
CA VAL A 94 8.75 15.02 -10.71
C VAL A 94 8.34 13.81 -11.56
N LEU A 95 9.00 13.56 -12.69
CA LEU A 95 8.71 12.40 -13.53
C LEU A 95 9.11 11.11 -12.82
N ALA A 96 10.26 11.11 -12.14
CA ALA A 96 10.71 9.97 -11.34
C ALA A 96 9.79 9.71 -10.15
N PHE A 97 9.30 10.78 -9.50
CA PHE A 97 8.29 10.70 -8.45
C PHE A 97 6.98 10.07 -8.95
N MET A 98 6.46 10.53 -10.09
CA MET A 98 5.27 9.92 -10.71
C MET A 98 5.52 8.45 -11.08
N GLY A 99 6.72 8.09 -11.51
CA GLY A 99 7.13 6.71 -11.74
C GLY A 99 7.01 5.85 -10.48
N GLY A 100 7.50 6.34 -9.34
CA GLY A 100 7.37 5.66 -8.04
C GLY A 100 5.91 5.47 -7.60
N VAL A 101 5.06 6.48 -7.80
CA VAL A 101 3.61 6.38 -7.52
C VAL A 101 2.95 5.36 -8.45
N SER A 102 3.32 5.36 -9.74
CA SER A 102 2.77 4.47 -10.76
C SER A 102 3.16 3.01 -10.53
N ALA A 103 4.35 2.75 -9.97
CA ALA A 103 4.77 1.42 -9.54
C ALA A 103 3.80 0.82 -8.51
N GLY A 104 3.23 1.65 -7.63
CA GLY A 104 2.19 1.24 -6.69
C GLY A 104 0.88 0.84 -7.37
N VAL A 105 0.45 1.57 -8.39
CA VAL A 105 -0.73 1.20 -9.21
C VAL A 105 -0.47 -0.11 -9.96
N LEU A 106 0.74 -0.26 -10.51
CA LEU A 106 1.17 -1.48 -11.18
C LEU A 106 1.17 -2.68 -10.22
N ALA A 107 1.61 -2.48 -8.97
CA ALA A 107 1.57 -3.51 -7.92
C ALA A 107 0.14 -3.96 -7.61
N ILE A 108 -0.83 -3.04 -7.59
CA ILE A 108 -2.25 -3.36 -7.41
C ILE A 108 -2.76 -4.19 -8.60
N LEU A 109 -2.46 -3.77 -9.83
CA LEU A 109 -2.86 -4.48 -11.04
C LEU A 109 -2.26 -5.90 -11.07
N LEU A 110 -0.97 -6.03 -10.79
CA LEU A 110 -0.28 -7.32 -10.72
C LEU A 110 -0.86 -8.22 -9.63
N ALA A 111 -1.16 -7.67 -8.45
CA ALA A 111 -1.83 -8.42 -7.39
C ALA A 111 -3.25 -8.86 -7.75
N SER A 112 -3.97 -8.06 -8.54
CA SER A 112 -5.29 -8.42 -9.06
C SER A 112 -5.24 -9.47 -10.15
N LEU A 113 -4.19 -9.50 -10.97
CA LEU A 113 -3.99 -10.44 -12.08
C LEU A 113 -3.44 -11.80 -11.60
N ILE A 114 -2.44 -11.77 -10.72
CA ILE A 114 -1.74 -12.99 -10.24
C ILE A 114 -2.52 -13.65 -9.10
N GLY A 115 -3.34 -12.86 -8.38
CA GLY A 115 -3.95 -13.29 -7.13
C GLY A 115 -2.91 -13.39 -6.00
N PRO A 116 -3.31 -13.15 -4.73
CA PRO A 116 -2.40 -13.43 -3.62
C PRO A 116 -2.07 -14.94 -3.61
N PRO A 117 -0.85 -15.34 -3.19
CA PRO A 117 -0.58 -16.75 -2.94
C PRO A 117 -1.63 -17.25 -1.95
N GLN A 118 -2.42 -18.24 -2.40
CA GLN A 118 -3.36 -18.97 -1.56
C GLN A 118 -2.51 -19.68 -0.51
N VAL A 119 -2.41 -19.11 0.69
CA VAL A 119 -1.93 -19.88 1.83
C VAL A 119 -3.00 -20.92 2.05
N GLN A 120 -2.72 -22.16 1.64
CA GLN A 120 -3.43 -23.34 2.13
C GLN A 120 -3.56 -23.15 3.63
N VAL A 121 -4.78 -22.89 4.08
CA VAL A 121 -5.12 -23.14 5.47
C VAL A 121 -5.14 -24.65 5.49
N ASP A 122 -4.11 -25.27 6.04
CA ASP A 122 -4.17 -26.69 6.36
C ASP A 122 -5.44 -26.87 7.20
N GLU A 123 -6.43 -27.53 6.59
CA GLU A 123 -7.61 -28.06 7.27
C GLU A 123 -7.26 -29.29 8.11
N ASP A 124 -5.99 -29.46 8.51
CA ASP A 124 -5.62 -30.44 9.52
C ASP A 124 -5.92 -29.86 10.90
N GLY A 125 -7.23 -29.84 11.18
CA GLY A 125 -7.79 -29.76 12.52
C GLY A 125 -7.37 -30.96 13.36
N THR A 126 -6.12 -30.98 13.80
CA THR A 126 -5.76 -31.63 15.07
C THR A 126 -6.10 -30.67 16.22
N GLY A 127 -7.40 -30.38 16.33
CA GLY A 127 -7.97 -29.81 17.53
C GLY A 127 -8.03 -30.88 18.60
N GLY A 128 -7.28 -30.66 19.68
CA GLY A 128 -7.70 -30.98 21.04
C GLY A 128 -7.83 -32.46 21.40
N GLY A 129 -6.83 -32.97 22.13
CA GLY A 129 -7.09 -34.09 23.01
C GLY A 129 -8.14 -33.73 24.07
N ALA A 130 -9.02 -34.68 24.39
CA ALA A 130 -9.29 -35.13 25.76
C ALA A 130 -10.37 -36.22 25.78
N ALA A 131 -10.07 -37.27 26.55
CA ALA A 131 -10.97 -38.09 27.35
C ALA A 131 -11.82 -39.22 26.70
N GLY A 132 -11.38 -40.46 26.96
CA GLY A 132 -12.17 -41.41 27.74
C GLY A 132 -12.86 -42.56 26.98
N MET A 133 -12.30 -43.77 27.10
CA MET A 133 -13.00 -45.04 27.40
C MET A 133 -12.01 -46.21 27.31
N GLU A 134 -11.27 -46.45 28.40
CA GLU A 134 -11.05 -47.79 28.98
C GLU A 134 -11.04 -47.64 30.51
#